data_AF-A0A5N7ZUK4-F1
#
_entry.id   AF-A0A5N7ZUK4-F1
#
_cell.length_a   1.000
_cell.length_b   1.000
_cell.length_c   1.000
_cell.angle_alpha   90.00
_cell.angle_beta   90.00
_cell.angle_gamma   90.00
#
_symmetry.space_group_name_H-M   'P 1'
#
loop_
_entity.id
_entity.type
_entity.pdbx_description
1 polymer ?
#
loop_
_entity_poly.entity_id
_entity_poly.type
_entity_poly.pdbx_seq_one_letter_code
_entity_poly.pdbx_strand_id
1 'polypeptide(L)'
;HMYHMAFTENLNPRSLVSASWGLPLFLLLMSLAVPLVLWAGLRLGATTNPEYFTLGLGLAANNQALALLAYIGGLSAASGLIIVTTLALSGMALNHLVLPLYQPPAEGNIYRWLKWTRRALIATIILLGYGFYLLLGSEQELSNLGIVSFVATLQFLPGALSVLYWPAANRRGFIAGLVAGMLVWGATMLVPLMGNVQTLHIPLFDSLYVLDEASWHLAALASLAANVLVFTLVSLFSEPSDEEKGAAEACAVDNVRRPQRRELLAVSPQEFASQLAKPLGAKTAQKEVEQALRDLHLPFDERRPYALRRLRDRIEANLSGLMGPSVAQDMVETFLPYKSGNENYVTEDIHFIESRLEDYHSRLTGLAAELDALRRYH
;
A
#
# COMPACT_ATOMS: atom_id res chain seq x y z
N HIS A 1 -9.07 -2.68 4.96
CA HIS A 1 -9.48 -3.81 5.83
C HIS A 1 -8.46 -4.95 5.84
N MET A 2 -8.01 -5.51 4.70
CA MET A 2 -6.92 -6.52 4.68
C MET A 2 -5.60 -6.01 5.27
N TYR A 3 -5.21 -4.76 4.98
CA TYR A 3 -3.97 -4.16 5.50
C TYR A 3 -3.96 -4.02 7.04
N HIS A 4 -5.09 -3.57 7.62
CA HIS A 4 -5.26 -3.50 9.08
C HIS A 4 -5.30 -4.90 9.72
N MET A 5 -6.01 -5.89 9.13
CA MET A 5 -6.00 -7.26 9.65
C MET A 5 -4.61 -7.93 9.57
N ALA A 6 -3.85 -7.68 8.51
CA ALA A 6 -2.53 -8.28 8.31
C ALA A 6 -1.45 -7.68 9.22
N PHE A 7 -1.47 -6.36 9.45
CA PHE A 7 -0.39 -5.68 10.18
C PHE A 7 -0.76 -5.20 11.60
N THR A 8 -2.03 -4.93 11.89
CA THR A 8 -2.44 -4.42 13.21
C THR A 8 -3.00 -5.50 14.16
N GLU A 9 -3.41 -6.67 13.64
CA GLU A 9 -4.06 -7.72 14.45
C GLU A 9 -3.35 -9.09 14.47
N ASN A 10 -2.40 -9.37 13.56
CA ASN A 10 -1.74 -10.66 13.49
C ASN A 10 -0.23 -10.56 13.79
N LEU A 11 0.12 -10.70 15.07
CA LEU A 11 1.50 -10.64 15.58
C LEU A 11 2.32 -11.93 15.33
N ASN A 12 1.74 -12.97 14.72
CA ASN A 12 2.45 -14.24 14.53
C ASN A 12 2.99 -14.39 13.10
N PRO A 13 4.31 -14.24 12.85
CA PRO A 13 4.88 -14.36 11.51
C PRO A 13 4.62 -15.72 10.85
N ARG A 14 4.30 -16.78 11.62
CA ARG A 14 3.93 -18.10 11.09
C ARG A 14 2.54 -18.12 10.41
N SER A 15 1.59 -17.31 10.87
CA SER A 15 0.26 -17.24 10.24
C SER A 15 0.32 -16.55 8.88
N LEU A 16 1.23 -15.59 8.72
CA LEU A 16 1.55 -14.94 7.44
C LEU A 16 2.07 -15.94 6.40
N VAL A 17 3.02 -16.82 6.77
CA VAL A 17 3.55 -17.84 5.83
C VAL A 17 2.47 -18.82 5.39
N SER A 18 1.60 -19.24 6.31
CA SER A 18 0.46 -20.12 5.99
C SER A 18 -0.53 -19.43 5.06
N ALA A 19 -0.87 -18.16 5.32
CA ALA A 19 -1.75 -17.37 4.45
C ALA A 19 -1.16 -17.15 3.05
N SER A 20 0.16 -16.93 2.94
CA SER A 20 0.86 -16.74 1.67
C SER A 20 0.79 -17.96 0.74
N TRP A 21 0.68 -19.17 1.29
CA TRP A 21 0.49 -20.40 0.49
C TRP A 21 -0.97 -20.83 0.38
N GLY A 22 -1.75 -20.65 1.45
CA GLY A 22 -3.15 -21.05 1.48
C GLY A 22 -4.02 -20.28 0.47
N LEU A 23 -3.79 -18.97 0.33
CA LEU A 23 -4.57 -18.15 -0.60
C LEU A 23 -4.32 -18.52 -2.08
N PRO A 24 -3.06 -18.59 -2.58
CA PRO A 24 -2.82 -19.03 -3.95
C PRO A 24 -3.31 -20.45 -4.23
N LEU A 25 -3.15 -21.38 -3.28
CA LEU A 25 -3.63 -22.75 -3.44
C LEU A 25 -5.16 -22.80 -3.54
N PHE A 26 -5.86 -22.05 -2.69
CA PHE A 26 -7.31 -21.92 -2.76
C PHE A 26 -7.77 -21.35 -4.11
N LEU A 27 -7.13 -20.27 -4.58
CA LEU A 27 -7.43 -19.69 -5.89
C LEU A 27 -7.13 -20.66 -7.04
N LEU A 28 -6.06 -21.45 -6.96
CA LEU A 28 -5.74 -22.48 -7.94
C LEU A 28 -6.81 -23.57 -7.99
N LEU A 29 -7.26 -24.06 -6.83
CA LEU A 29 -8.32 -25.06 -6.73
C LEU A 29 -9.63 -24.56 -7.32
N MET A 30 -9.99 -23.30 -7.07
CA MET A 30 -11.17 -22.67 -7.66
C MET A 30 -11.01 -22.47 -9.19
N SER A 31 -9.81 -22.07 -9.64
CA SER A 31 -9.50 -21.87 -11.06
C SER A 31 -9.55 -23.18 -11.86
N LEU A 32 -9.25 -24.33 -11.25
CA LEU A 32 -9.29 -25.64 -11.90
C LEU A 32 -10.68 -26.01 -12.45
N ALA A 33 -11.75 -25.43 -11.92
CA ALA A 33 -13.11 -25.63 -12.44
C ALA A 33 -13.31 -25.00 -13.82
N VAL A 34 -12.60 -23.92 -14.14
CA VAL A 34 -12.74 -23.17 -15.41
C VAL A 34 -12.40 -24.02 -16.64
N PRO A 35 -11.22 -24.66 -16.75
CA PRO A 35 -10.90 -25.50 -17.91
C PRO A 35 -11.84 -26.70 -18.05
N LEU A 36 -12.34 -27.26 -16.93
CA LEU A 36 -13.32 -28.35 -16.96
C LEU A 36 -14.64 -27.91 -17.61
N VAL A 37 -15.15 -26.73 -17.24
CA VAL A 37 -16.35 -26.15 -17.87
C VAL A 37 -16.08 -25.88 -19.35
N LEU A 38 -14.92 -25.33 -19.69
CA LEU A 38 -14.53 -25.05 -21.07
C LEU A 38 -14.54 -26.32 -21.93
N TRP A 39 -13.83 -27.36 -21.51
CA TRP A 39 -13.74 -28.62 -22.25
C TRP A 39 -15.09 -29.32 -22.39
N ALA A 40 -15.92 -29.27 -21.35
CA ALA A 40 -17.25 -29.84 -21.39
C ALA A 40 -18.17 -29.07 -22.36
N GLY A 41 -18.08 -27.74 -22.39
CA GLY A 41 -18.81 -26.89 -23.35
C GLY A 41 -18.42 -27.17 -24.80
N LEU A 42 -17.11 -27.29 -25.07
CA LEU A 42 -16.58 -27.66 -26.39
C LEU A 42 -17.02 -29.07 -26.81
N ARG A 43 -16.98 -30.04 -25.89
CA ARG A 43 -17.37 -31.44 -26.18
C ARG A 43 -18.86 -31.57 -26.47
N LEU A 44 -19.70 -30.80 -25.80
CA LEU A 44 -21.15 -30.78 -25.99
C LEU A 44 -21.59 -29.90 -27.18
N GLY A 45 -20.68 -29.11 -27.76
CA GLY A 45 -20.99 -28.21 -28.87
C GLY A 45 -21.93 -27.08 -28.47
N ALA A 46 -21.76 -26.51 -27.25
CA ALA A 46 -22.60 -25.41 -26.78
C ALA A 46 -22.50 -24.20 -27.73
N THR A 47 -23.64 -23.66 -28.16
CA THR A 47 -23.74 -22.56 -29.15
C THR A 47 -23.60 -21.16 -28.54
N THR A 48 -23.57 -21.07 -27.22
CA THR A 48 -23.37 -19.81 -26.47
C THR A 48 -21.92 -19.34 -26.53
N ASN A 49 -21.66 -18.05 -26.31
CA ASN A 49 -20.28 -17.56 -26.16
C ASN A 49 -19.58 -18.29 -24.98
N PRO A 50 -18.28 -18.63 -25.07
CA PRO A 50 -17.47 -19.23 -23.99
C PRO A 50 -17.69 -18.66 -22.59
N GLU A 51 -17.92 -17.35 -22.47
CA GLU A 51 -18.20 -16.68 -21.18
C GLU A 51 -19.46 -17.19 -20.50
N TYR A 52 -20.43 -17.68 -21.28
CA TYR A 52 -21.70 -18.22 -20.81
C TYR A 52 -21.75 -19.75 -20.82
N PHE A 53 -20.62 -20.45 -21.01
CA PHE A 53 -20.60 -21.92 -21.06
C PHE A 53 -21.15 -22.59 -19.81
N THR A 54 -20.99 -22.01 -18.62
CA THR A 54 -21.63 -22.52 -17.40
C THR A 54 -23.15 -22.67 -17.54
N LEU A 55 -23.80 -21.73 -18.21
CA LEU A 55 -25.23 -21.77 -18.51
C LEU A 55 -25.51 -22.59 -19.78
N GLY A 56 -24.69 -22.41 -20.81
CA GLY A 56 -24.77 -23.11 -22.09
C GLY A 56 -24.68 -24.63 -21.97
N LEU A 57 -23.92 -25.15 -21.01
CA LEU A 57 -23.86 -26.58 -20.70
C LEU A 57 -25.19 -27.14 -20.22
N GLY A 58 -25.92 -26.42 -19.37
CA GLY A 58 -27.23 -26.86 -18.90
C GLY A 58 -28.22 -26.96 -20.06
N LEU A 59 -28.16 -26.00 -20.99
CA LEU A 59 -28.98 -25.98 -22.21
C LEU A 59 -28.57 -27.10 -23.19
N ALA A 60 -27.26 -27.27 -23.45
CA ALA A 60 -26.75 -28.29 -24.36
C ALA A 60 -26.98 -29.72 -23.84
N ALA A 61 -26.96 -29.92 -22.52
CA ALA A 61 -27.33 -31.17 -21.87
C ALA A 61 -28.85 -31.39 -21.77
N ASN A 62 -29.66 -30.46 -22.27
CA ASN A 62 -31.13 -30.46 -22.20
C ASN A 62 -31.68 -30.65 -20.77
N ASN A 63 -30.93 -30.17 -19.76
CA ASN A 63 -31.27 -30.30 -18.35
C ASN A 63 -31.59 -28.93 -17.76
N GLN A 64 -32.88 -28.62 -17.67
CA GLN A 64 -33.38 -27.34 -17.17
C GLN A 64 -32.99 -27.07 -15.71
N ALA A 65 -32.91 -28.10 -14.86
CA ALA A 65 -32.51 -27.93 -13.47
C ALA A 65 -31.05 -27.48 -13.37
N LEU A 66 -30.17 -28.02 -14.21
CA LEU A 66 -28.76 -27.62 -14.26
C LEU A 66 -28.60 -26.19 -14.79
N ALA A 67 -29.35 -25.82 -15.83
CA ALA A 67 -29.36 -24.45 -16.35
C ALA A 67 -29.85 -23.44 -15.30
N LEU A 68 -30.91 -23.78 -14.55
CA LEU A 68 -31.45 -22.93 -13.49
C LEU A 68 -30.46 -22.78 -12.33
N LEU A 69 -29.82 -23.87 -11.89
CA LEU A 69 -28.80 -23.82 -10.86
C LEU A 69 -27.60 -22.96 -11.29
N ALA A 70 -27.13 -23.12 -12.52
CA ALA A 70 -26.05 -22.30 -13.08
C ALA A 70 -26.45 -20.82 -13.15
N TYR A 71 -27.68 -20.52 -13.56
CA TYR A 71 -28.20 -19.16 -13.61
C TYR A 71 -28.28 -18.50 -12.23
N ILE A 72 -28.88 -19.19 -11.23
CA ILE A 72 -28.97 -18.68 -9.86
C ILE A 72 -27.58 -18.51 -9.25
N GLY A 73 -26.68 -19.49 -9.48
CA GLY A 73 -25.29 -19.42 -9.05
C GLY A 73 -24.55 -18.22 -9.65
N GLY A 74 -24.64 -18.03 -10.96
CA GLY A 74 -24.01 -16.92 -11.67
C GLY A 74 -24.54 -15.55 -11.23
N LEU A 75 -25.87 -15.41 -11.11
CA LEU A 75 -26.51 -14.17 -10.67
C LEU A 75 -26.15 -13.83 -9.21
N SER A 76 -26.11 -14.83 -8.33
CA SER A 76 -25.65 -14.68 -6.94
C SER A 76 -24.17 -14.27 -6.86
N ALA A 77 -23.29 -14.91 -7.62
CA ALA A 77 -21.87 -14.55 -7.66
C ALA A 77 -21.65 -13.13 -8.19
N ALA A 78 -22.30 -12.76 -9.29
CA ALA A 78 -22.18 -11.43 -9.89
C ALA A 78 -22.68 -10.33 -8.92
N SER A 79 -23.85 -10.52 -8.32
CA SER A 79 -24.40 -9.58 -7.34
C SER A 79 -23.51 -9.45 -6.09
N GLY A 80 -23.01 -10.57 -5.56
CA GLY A 80 -22.07 -10.58 -4.44
C GLY A 80 -20.79 -9.81 -4.75
N LEU A 81 -20.22 -10.00 -5.94
CA LEU A 81 -19.02 -9.28 -6.38
C LEU A 81 -19.28 -7.78 -6.50
N ILE A 82 -20.42 -7.36 -7.09
CA ILE A 82 -20.81 -5.95 -7.21
C ILE A 82 -20.96 -5.31 -5.83
N ILE A 83 -21.61 -5.99 -4.87
CA ILE A 83 -21.80 -5.48 -3.51
C ILE A 83 -20.46 -5.27 -2.81
N VAL A 84 -19.59 -6.29 -2.82
CA VAL A 84 -18.30 -6.25 -2.10
C VAL A 84 -17.37 -5.20 -2.70
N THR A 85 -17.25 -5.15 -4.04
CA THR A 85 -16.40 -4.17 -4.74
C THR A 85 -16.89 -2.74 -4.52
N THR A 86 -18.19 -2.49 -4.63
CA THR A 86 -18.77 -1.15 -4.43
C THR A 86 -18.60 -0.68 -2.98
N LEU A 87 -18.80 -1.57 -2.01
CA LEU A 87 -18.63 -1.22 -0.60
C LEU A 87 -17.16 -0.89 -0.28
N ALA A 88 -16.22 -1.66 -0.82
CA ALA A 88 -14.79 -1.40 -0.67
C ALA A 88 -14.39 -0.07 -1.32
N LEU A 89 -14.80 0.16 -2.58
CA LEU A 89 -14.46 1.36 -3.33
C LEU A 89 -15.09 2.62 -2.72
N SER A 90 -16.33 2.56 -2.26
CA SER A 90 -16.99 3.67 -1.55
C SER A 90 -16.24 4.06 -0.28
N GLY A 91 -15.75 3.08 0.49
CA GLY A 91 -14.94 3.33 1.67
C GLY A 91 -13.60 4.01 1.34
N MET A 92 -12.91 3.54 0.30
CA MET A 92 -11.65 4.12 -0.17
C MET A 92 -11.85 5.54 -0.73
N ALA A 93 -12.88 5.76 -1.55
CA ALA A 93 -13.21 7.06 -2.11
C ALA A 93 -13.58 8.07 -1.00
N LEU A 94 -14.35 7.65 0.01
CA LEU A 94 -14.68 8.52 1.12
C LEU A 94 -13.41 9.01 1.86
N ASN A 95 -12.50 8.08 2.16
CA ASN A 95 -11.32 8.38 2.97
C ASN A 95 -10.23 9.15 2.20
N HIS A 96 -10.00 8.79 0.94
CA HIS A 96 -8.86 9.31 0.16
C HIS A 96 -9.25 10.37 -0.88
N LEU A 97 -10.52 10.48 -1.25
CA LEU A 97 -11.00 11.49 -2.20
C LEU A 97 -11.87 12.54 -1.51
N VAL A 98 -12.89 12.13 -0.75
CA VAL A 98 -13.87 13.07 -0.20
C VAL A 98 -13.35 13.83 1.01
N LEU A 99 -12.83 13.14 2.03
CA LEU A 99 -12.37 13.80 3.27
C LEU A 99 -11.22 14.81 3.06
N PRO A 100 -10.22 14.55 2.19
CA PRO A 100 -9.17 15.53 1.92
C PRO A 100 -9.67 16.78 1.19
N LEU A 101 -10.73 16.66 0.36
CA LEU A 101 -11.28 17.77 -0.41
C LEU A 101 -12.37 18.54 0.34
N TYR A 102 -13.11 17.86 1.23
CA TYR A 102 -14.23 18.43 1.95
C TYR A 102 -14.22 17.97 3.41
N GLN A 103 -14.02 18.93 4.32
CA GLN A 103 -14.09 18.68 5.74
C GLN A 103 -15.57 18.66 6.20
N PRO A 104 -15.99 17.66 6.99
CA PRO A 104 -17.36 17.58 7.46
C PRO A 104 -17.72 18.81 8.32
N PRO A 105 -18.98 19.31 8.24
CA PRO A 105 -19.41 20.48 9.00
C PRO A 105 -19.32 20.22 10.51
N ALA A 106 -18.68 21.14 11.24
CA ALA A 106 -18.44 21.03 12.68
C ALA A 106 -19.73 21.11 13.53
N GLU A 107 -20.78 21.78 13.03
CA GLU A 107 -22.03 22.02 13.78
C GLU A 107 -23.17 21.04 13.42
N GLY A 108 -22.84 19.88 12.84
CA GLY A 108 -23.83 18.88 12.43
C GLY A 108 -23.54 17.49 12.96
N ASN A 109 -24.53 16.61 12.82
CA ASN A 109 -24.38 15.18 13.12
C ASN A 109 -23.45 14.55 12.05
N ILE A 110 -22.12 14.67 12.24
CA ILE A 110 -21.06 14.18 11.35
C ILE A 110 -21.32 12.72 10.94
N TYR A 111 -21.80 11.91 11.87
CA TYR A 111 -22.16 10.52 11.62
C TYR A 111 -23.30 10.35 10.60
N ARG A 112 -24.27 11.27 10.60
CA ARG A 112 -25.36 11.29 9.61
C ARG A 112 -24.83 11.69 8.23
N TRP A 113 -23.99 12.72 8.17
CA TRP A 113 -23.34 13.15 6.92
C TRP A 113 -22.52 12.00 6.32
N LEU A 114 -21.62 11.40 7.11
CA LEU A 114 -20.75 10.31 6.67
C LEU A 114 -21.54 9.11 6.11
N LYS A 115 -22.65 8.74 6.76
CA LYS A 115 -23.53 7.66 6.28
C LYS A 115 -24.19 7.99 4.95
N TRP A 116 -24.70 9.20 4.77
CA TRP A 116 -25.34 9.61 3.52
C TRP A 116 -24.34 9.78 2.39
N THR A 117 -23.16 10.35 2.65
CA THR A 117 -22.07 10.45 1.68
C THR A 117 -21.65 9.07 1.19
N ARG A 118 -21.48 8.09 2.10
CA ARG A 118 -21.18 6.71 1.71
C ARG A 118 -22.27 6.09 0.82
N ARG A 119 -23.55 6.30 1.16
CA ARG A 119 -24.69 5.81 0.35
C ARG A 119 -24.73 6.47 -1.03
N ALA A 120 -24.49 7.78 -1.10
CA ALA A 120 -24.40 8.52 -2.36
C ALA A 120 -23.23 8.01 -3.22
N LEU A 121 -22.06 7.75 -2.61
CA LEU A 121 -20.91 7.16 -3.30
C LEU A 121 -21.24 5.76 -3.85
N ILE A 122 -21.90 4.89 -3.06
CA ILE A 122 -22.34 3.56 -3.53
C ILE A 122 -23.25 3.69 -4.76
N ALA A 123 -24.28 4.55 -4.67
CA ALA A 123 -25.20 4.77 -5.79
C ALA A 123 -24.48 5.32 -7.03
N THR A 124 -23.56 6.28 -6.82
CA THR A 124 -22.79 6.90 -7.90
C THR A 124 -21.86 5.89 -8.58
N ILE A 125 -21.16 5.05 -7.81
CA ILE A 125 -20.26 4.01 -8.35
C ILE A 125 -21.06 3.01 -9.21
N ILE A 126 -22.21 2.54 -8.72
CA ILE A 126 -23.07 1.62 -9.48
C ILE A 126 -23.58 2.29 -10.77
N LEU A 127 -24.01 3.55 -10.68
CA LEU A 127 -24.51 4.30 -11.82
C LEU A 127 -23.40 4.57 -12.85
N LEU A 128 -22.18 4.89 -12.42
CA LEU A 128 -21.02 5.04 -13.31
C LEU A 128 -20.63 3.71 -13.97
N GLY A 129 -20.66 2.60 -13.23
CA GLY A 129 -20.42 1.26 -13.80
C GLY A 129 -21.47 0.90 -14.86
N TYR A 130 -22.74 1.18 -14.58
CA TYR A 130 -23.83 0.99 -15.55
C TYR A 130 -23.72 1.94 -16.75
N GLY A 131 -23.34 3.20 -16.53
CA GLY A 131 -23.07 4.16 -17.60
C GLY A 131 -21.92 3.72 -18.51
N PHE A 132 -20.85 3.18 -17.93
CA PHE A 132 -19.74 2.59 -18.68
C PHE A 132 -20.20 1.40 -19.52
N TYR A 133 -21.02 0.50 -18.96
CA TYR A 133 -21.64 -0.60 -19.70
C TYR A 133 -22.47 -0.11 -20.90
N LEU A 134 -23.25 0.96 -20.73
CA LEU A 134 -24.03 1.55 -21.82
C LEU A 134 -23.16 2.18 -22.92
N LEU A 135 -22.03 2.80 -22.55
CA LEU A 135 -21.12 3.44 -23.49
C LEU A 135 -20.37 2.46 -24.39
N LEU A 136 -19.99 1.30 -23.86
CA LEU A 136 -19.18 0.32 -24.60
C LEU A 136 -19.96 -0.46 -25.66
N GLY A 137 -21.30 -0.48 -25.58
CA GLY A 137 -22.12 -1.33 -26.43
C GLY A 137 -21.94 -2.82 -26.10
N SER A 138 -22.89 -3.66 -26.51
CA SER A 138 -22.97 -5.07 -26.13
C SER A 138 -21.98 -6.01 -26.85
N GLU A 139 -20.90 -5.48 -27.46
CA GLU A 139 -20.02 -6.28 -28.35
C GLU A 139 -18.59 -6.47 -27.84
N GLN A 140 -18.23 -5.90 -26.68
CA GLN A 140 -16.89 -6.07 -26.12
C GLN A 140 -16.81 -7.36 -25.30
N GLU A 141 -15.85 -8.23 -25.63
CA GLU A 141 -15.56 -9.42 -24.83
C GLU A 141 -15.06 -9.06 -23.43
N LEU A 142 -15.43 -9.86 -22.43
CA LEU A 142 -15.01 -9.70 -21.04
C LEU A 142 -13.48 -9.85 -20.90
N SER A 143 -12.87 -10.67 -21.75
CA SER A 143 -11.43 -10.86 -21.88
C SER A 143 -10.70 -9.52 -22.11
N ASN A 144 -11.17 -8.73 -23.07
CA ASN A 144 -10.60 -7.44 -23.45
C ASN A 144 -10.74 -6.40 -22.32
N LEU A 145 -11.89 -6.35 -21.67
CA LEU A 145 -12.09 -5.51 -20.47
C LEU A 145 -11.12 -5.86 -19.36
N GLY A 146 -10.89 -7.16 -19.15
CA GLY A 146 -9.93 -7.68 -18.19
C GLY A 146 -8.49 -7.25 -18.50
N ILE A 147 -8.05 -7.41 -19.75
CA ILE A 147 -6.71 -7.03 -20.20
C ILE A 147 -6.48 -5.53 -20.01
N VAL A 148 -7.40 -4.69 -20.50
CA VAL A 148 -7.27 -3.22 -20.40
C VAL A 148 -7.18 -2.78 -18.93
N SER A 149 -8.01 -3.35 -18.06
CA SER A 149 -8.00 -3.05 -16.62
C SER A 149 -6.74 -3.56 -15.90
N PHE A 150 -6.25 -4.74 -16.30
CA PHE A 150 -5.03 -5.31 -15.72
C PHE A 150 -3.80 -4.48 -16.09
N VAL A 151 -3.68 -4.06 -17.35
CA VAL A 151 -2.59 -3.18 -17.81
C VAL A 151 -2.63 -1.84 -17.08
N ALA A 152 -3.81 -1.26 -16.84
CA ALA A 152 -3.95 -0.07 -16.03
C ALA A 152 -3.44 -0.27 -14.59
N THR A 153 -3.80 -1.41 -13.98
CA THR A 153 -3.35 -1.76 -12.62
C THR A 153 -1.84 -2.01 -12.56
N LEU A 154 -1.25 -2.56 -13.64
CA LEU A 154 0.19 -2.79 -13.75
C LEU A 154 0.99 -1.49 -13.69
N GLN A 155 0.41 -0.34 -14.02
CA GLN A 155 1.09 0.97 -13.94
C GLN A 155 1.48 1.36 -12.50
N PHE A 156 0.85 0.76 -11.48
CA PHE A 156 1.26 0.98 -10.09
C PHE A 156 2.46 0.11 -9.67
N LEU A 157 2.82 -0.91 -10.47
CA LEU A 157 3.89 -1.86 -10.14
C LEU A 157 5.27 -1.19 -9.98
N PRO A 158 5.72 -0.30 -10.89
CA PRO A 158 7.04 0.34 -10.74
C PRO A 158 7.17 1.12 -9.43
N GLY A 159 6.12 1.84 -9.02
CA GLY A 159 6.12 2.58 -7.76
C GLY A 159 6.04 1.68 -6.53
N ALA A 160 5.32 0.56 -6.60
CA ALA A 160 5.30 -0.42 -5.51
C ALA A 160 6.68 -1.07 -5.31
N LEU A 161 7.36 -1.43 -6.41
CA LEU A 161 8.70 -2.03 -6.36
C LEU A 161 9.77 -1.02 -5.91
N SER A 162 9.66 0.24 -6.29
CA SER A 162 10.66 1.25 -5.90
C SER A 162 10.73 1.46 -4.40
N VAL A 163 9.60 1.37 -3.68
CA VAL A 163 9.57 1.48 -2.21
C VAL A 163 10.42 0.40 -1.53
N LEU A 164 10.52 -0.78 -2.13
CA LEU A 164 11.26 -1.92 -1.57
C LEU A 164 12.73 -1.95 -1.99
N TYR A 165 13.01 -1.62 -3.25
CA TYR A 165 14.31 -1.87 -3.88
C TYR A 165 15.08 -0.60 -4.27
N TRP A 166 14.44 0.57 -4.32
CA TRP A 166 15.07 1.80 -4.80
C TRP A 166 14.88 2.99 -3.84
N PRO A 167 15.77 3.13 -2.84
CA PRO A 167 15.63 4.17 -1.81
C PRO A 167 15.71 5.62 -2.32
N ALA A 168 16.29 5.83 -3.51
CA ALA A 168 16.42 7.16 -4.12
C ALA A 168 15.21 7.56 -4.99
N ALA A 169 14.19 6.71 -5.09
CA ALA A 169 12.95 7.06 -5.80
C ALA A 169 12.18 8.17 -5.05
N ASN A 170 11.59 9.11 -5.81
CA ASN A 170 10.87 10.25 -5.23
C ASN A 170 9.42 10.33 -5.72
N ARG A 171 8.58 11.08 -4.98
CA ARG A 171 7.15 11.25 -5.31
C ARG A 171 6.94 11.91 -6.66
N ARG A 172 7.78 12.89 -7.02
CA ARG A 172 7.66 13.63 -8.29
C ARG A 172 7.84 12.69 -9.48
N GLY A 173 8.85 11.83 -9.42
CA GLY A 173 9.08 10.79 -10.41
C GLY A 173 7.94 9.82 -10.48
N PHE A 174 7.46 9.32 -9.33
CA PHE A 174 6.35 8.37 -9.32
C PHE A 174 5.09 8.96 -9.99
N ILE A 175 4.72 10.20 -9.65
CA ILE A 175 3.56 10.86 -10.24
C ILE A 175 3.78 11.11 -11.74
N ALA A 176 4.95 11.61 -12.14
CA ALA A 176 5.25 11.88 -13.54
C ALA A 176 5.24 10.60 -14.39
N GLY A 177 5.86 9.52 -13.90
CA GLY A 177 5.84 8.21 -14.53
C GLY A 177 4.44 7.63 -14.65
N LEU A 178 3.66 7.67 -13.56
CA LEU A 178 2.29 7.19 -13.55
C LEU A 178 1.42 7.96 -14.56
N VAL A 179 1.53 9.29 -14.59
CA VAL A 179 0.79 10.12 -15.57
C VAL A 179 1.21 9.80 -16.99
N ALA A 180 2.51 9.69 -17.27
CA ALA A 180 3.01 9.34 -18.60
C ALA A 180 2.50 7.96 -19.06
N GLY A 181 2.61 6.94 -18.19
CA GLY A 181 2.11 5.60 -18.47
C GLY A 181 0.60 5.56 -18.67
N MET A 182 -0.17 6.23 -17.82
CA MET A 182 -1.63 6.30 -17.93
C MET A 182 -2.08 7.08 -19.17
N LEU A 183 -1.33 8.10 -19.63
CA LEU A 183 -1.62 8.79 -20.89
C LEU A 183 -1.38 7.90 -22.10
N VAL A 184 -0.24 7.19 -22.14
CA VAL A 184 0.06 6.24 -23.22
C VAL A 184 -0.95 5.10 -23.23
N TRP A 185 -1.29 4.52 -22.08
CA TRP A 185 -2.34 3.51 -21.95
C TRP A 185 -3.71 4.04 -22.35
N GLY A 186 -4.07 5.26 -21.92
CA GLY A 186 -5.34 5.88 -22.24
C GLY A 186 -5.50 6.09 -23.74
N ALA A 187 -4.46 6.60 -24.40
CA ALA A 187 -4.44 6.80 -25.83
C ALA A 187 -4.43 5.48 -26.62
N THR A 188 -3.62 4.51 -26.18
CA THR A 188 -3.43 3.27 -26.94
C THR A 188 -4.41 2.17 -26.61
N MET A 189 -5.13 2.19 -25.48
CA MET A 189 -6.08 1.14 -25.10
C MET A 189 -7.48 1.66 -24.76
N LEU A 190 -7.60 2.67 -23.89
CA LEU A 190 -8.90 3.13 -23.42
C LEU A 190 -9.71 3.85 -24.52
N VAL A 191 -9.09 4.76 -25.26
CA VAL A 191 -9.76 5.50 -26.36
C VAL A 191 -10.28 4.55 -27.46
N PRO A 192 -9.48 3.60 -27.97
CA PRO A 192 -9.94 2.59 -28.93
C PRO A 192 -11.05 1.68 -28.39
N LEU A 193 -11.04 1.38 -27.08
CA LEU A 193 -12.11 0.60 -26.46
C LEU A 193 -13.45 1.35 -26.45
N MET A 194 -13.42 2.68 -26.32
CA MET A 194 -14.61 3.54 -26.25
C MET A 194 -15.09 4.06 -27.60
N GLY A 195 -14.27 4.01 -28.66
CA GLY A 195 -14.60 4.56 -29.96
C GLY A 195 -14.34 3.59 -31.11
N ASN A 196 -15.05 3.74 -32.23
CA ASN A 196 -14.83 2.94 -33.46
C ASN A 196 -13.50 3.27 -34.20
N VAL A 197 -12.57 3.97 -33.56
CA VAL A 197 -11.27 4.37 -34.12
C VAL A 197 -10.25 3.28 -33.82
N GLN A 198 -10.17 2.31 -34.72
CA GLN A 198 -9.22 1.18 -34.63
C GLN A 198 -7.80 1.55 -35.04
N THR A 199 -7.60 2.76 -35.57
CA THR A 199 -6.31 3.20 -36.13
C THR A 199 -5.82 4.46 -35.44
N LEU A 200 -4.61 4.39 -34.89
CA LEU A 200 -3.91 5.52 -34.31
C LEU A 200 -2.67 5.77 -35.17
N HIS A 201 -2.70 6.85 -35.96
CA HIS A 201 -1.55 7.25 -36.75
C HIS A 201 -0.53 7.89 -35.81
N ILE A 202 0.66 7.29 -35.68
CA ILE A 202 1.74 7.84 -34.88
C ILE A 202 2.66 8.62 -35.83
N PRO A 203 2.55 9.96 -35.89
CA PRO A 203 3.26 10.77 -36.89
C PRO A 203 4.79 10.70 -36.74
N LEU A 204 5.30 10.29 -35.58
CA LEU A 204 6.73 10.19 -35.33
C LEU A 204 7.41 8.98 -35.99
N PHE A 205 6.66 7.92 -36.29
CA PHE A 205 7.20 6.64 -36.80
C PHE A 205 6.58 6.23 -38.14
N ASP A 206 5.72 7.08 -38.73
CA ASP A 206 4.98 6.83 -39.97
C ASP A 206 4.31 5.43 -40.00
N SER A 207 3.90 4.97 -38.81
CA SER A 207 3.34 3.64 -38.57
C SER A 207 1.88 3.77 -38.17
N LEU A 208 1.04 2.99 -38.86
CA LEU A 208 -0.38 2.82 -38.55
C LEU A 208 -0.48 1.78 -37.45
N TYR A 209 -0.68 2.24 -36.22
CA TYR A 209 -0.97 1.34 -35.11
C TYR A 209 -2.43 0.94 -35.19
N VAL A 210 -2.69 -0.32 -35.54
CA VAL A 210 -4.01 -0.92 -35.52
C VAL A 210 -4.15 -1.66 -34.19
N LEU A 211 -5.18 -1.32 -33.42
CA LEU A 211 -5.54 -2.09 -32.25
C LEU A 211 -6.32 -3.33 -32.65
N ASP A 212 -5.55 -4.40 -32.80
CA ASP A 212 -6.06 -5.74 -32.96
C ASP A 212 -5.79 -6.57 -31.70
N GLU A 213 -6.53 -7.66 -31.52
CA GLU A 213 -6.40 -8.62 -30.42
C GLU A 213 -4.98 -9.19 -30.31
N ALA A 214 -4.20 -9.14 -31.39
CA ALA A 214 -2.80 -9.52 -31.41
C ALA A 214 -1.85 -8.46 -30.83
N SER A 215 -2.25 -7.19 -30.72
CA SER A 215 -1.35 -6.04 -30.48
C SER A 215 -1.36 -5.50 -29.04
N TRP A 216 -2.29 -5.93 -28.19
CA TRP A 216 -2.47 -5.40 -26.83
C TRP A 216 -1.19 -5.39 -25.99
N HIS A 217 -0.33 -6.40 -26.18
CA HIS A 217 0.92 -6.54 -25.46
C HIS A 217 1.93 -5.43 -25.80
N LEU A 218 1.93 -4.92 -27.05
CA LEU A 218 2.78 -3.81 -27.46
C LEU A 218 2.35 -2.51 -26.79
N ALA A 219 1.05 -2.23 -26.73
CA ALA A 219 0.50 -1.09 -26.00
C ALA A 219 0.79 -1.18 -24.48
N ALA A 220 0.66 -2.38 -23.91
CA ALA A 220 1.00 -2.61 -22.50
C ALA A 220 2.49 -2.37 -22.23
N LEU A 221 3.38 -2.90 -23.07
CA LEU A 221 4.82 -2.69 -22.95
C LEU A 221 5.20 -1.21 -23.15
N ALA A 222 4.62 -0.54 -24.14
CA ALA A 222 4.91 0.87 -24.42
C ALA A 222 4.47 1.78 -23.27
N SER A 223 3.28 1.57 -22.71
CA SER A 223 2.79 2.35 -21.58
C SER A 223 3.60 2.11 -20.30
N LEU A 224 3.95 0.85 -20.01
CA LEU A 224 4.79 0.51 -18.85
C LEU A 224 6.22 1.03 -19.03
N ALA A 225 6.79 0.94 -20.24
CA ALA A 225 8.11 1.48 -20.54
C ALA A 225 8.13 3.00 -20.39
N ALA A 226 7.11 3.71 -20.89
CA ALA A 226 6.97 5.15 -20.69
C ALA A 226 6.89 5.51 -19.21
N ASN A 227 6.12 4.75 -18.42
CA ASN A 227 6.03 4.92 -16.97
C ASN A 227 7.40 4.77 -16.31
N VAL A 228 8.08 3.63 -16.52
CA VAL A 228 9.38 3.34 -15.92
C VAL A 228 10.44 4.36 -16.35
N LEU A 229 10.47 4.76 -17.63
CA LEU A 229 11.44 5.72 -18.14
C LEU A 229 11.23 7.12 -17.53
N VAL A 230 10.00 7.64 -17.54
CA VAL A 230 9.72 8.95 -16.96
C VAL A 230 9.91 8.92 -15.45
N PHE A 231 9.46 7.85 -14.80
CA PHE A 231 9.68 7.64 -13.38
C PHE A 231 11.16 7.66 -13.01
N THR A 232 11.99 6.90 -13.74
CA THR A 232 13.42 6.80 -13.46
C THR A 232 14.13 8.13 -13.74
N LEU A 233 13.88 8.76 -14.88
CA LEU A 233 14.50 10.04 -15.24
C LEU A 233 14.15 11.14 -14.25
N VAL A 234 12.87 11.35 -13.96
CA VAL A 234 12.45 12.40 -13.02
C VAL A 234 12.93 12.09 -11.59
N SER A 235 13.02 10.80 -11.23
CA SER A 235 13.59 10.41 -9.95
C SER A 235 15.08 10.73 -9.83
N LEU A 236 15.86 10.50 -10.89
CA LEU A 236 17.30 10.80 -10.93
C LEU A 236 17.61 12.30 -10.94
N PHE A 237 16.75 13.11 -11.58
CA PHE A 237 16.95 14.55 -11.70
C PHE A 237 16.30 15.39 -10.60
N SER A 238 15.50 14.78 -9.71
CA SER A 238 14.84 15.50 -8.61
C SER A 238 15.38 15.04 -7.26
N GLU A 239 15.67 15.98 -6.37
CA GLU A 239 16.11 15.65 -5.02
C GLU A 239 14.93 15.12 -4.17
N PRO A 240 15.09 13.97 -3.49
CA PRO A 240 14.08 13.47 -2.57
C PRO A 240 14.02 14.33 -1.30
N SER A 241 12.81 14.56 -0.79
CA SER A 241 12.61 15.31 0.46
C SER A 241 13.13 14.53 1.68
N ASP A 242 13.38 15.21 2.79
CA ASP A 242 13.87 14.55 4.01
C ASP A 242 12.83 13.58 4.62
N GLU A 243 11.54 13.81 4.39
CA GLU A 243 10.47 12.87 4.73
C GLU A 243 10.51 11.61 3.84
N GLU A 244 10.78 11.79 2.54
CA GLU A 244 10.91 10.67 1.58
C GLU A 244 12.14 9.81 1.89
N LYS A 245 13.27 10.44 2.22
CA LYS A 245 14.49 9.73 2.65
C LYS A 245 14.22 8.92 3.92
N GLY A 246 13.56 9.52 4.93
CA GLY A 246 13.20 8.84 6.16
C GLY A 246 12.25 7.65 5.97
N ALA A 247 11.27 7.77 5.05
CA ALA A 247 10.34 6.69 4.72
C ALA A 247 11.02 5.57 3.90
N ALA A 248 11.85 5.91 2.92
CA ALA A 248 12.59 4.97 2.10
C ALA A 248 13.59 4.14 2.94
N GLU A 249 14.27 4.77 3.90
CA GLU A 249 15.15 4.10 4.85
C GLU A 249 14.40 3.12 5.78
N ALA A 250 13.15 3.40 6.12
CA ALA A 250 12.35 2.51 6.98
C ALA A 250 11.81 1.27 6.25
N CYS A 251 11.64 1.34 4.92
CA CYS A 251 11.04 0.29 4.10
C CYS A 251 12.04 -0.52 3.25
N ALA A 252 13.29 -0.04 3.10
CA ALA A 252 14.32 -0.73 2.34
C ALA A 252 14.68 -2.10 2.96
N VAL A 253 14.67 -3.14 2.12
CA VAL A 253 14.88 -4.55 2.51
C VAL A 253 16.25 -4.78 3.18
N ASP A 254 17.25 -3.95 2.87
CA ASP A 254 18.64 -4.10 3.32
C ASP A 254 19.01 -3.30 4.59
N ASN A 255 18.06 -2.67 5.28
CA ASN A 255 18.40 -1.98 6.53
C ASN A 255 18.40 -2.92 7.73
N VAL A 256 19.63 -3.22 8.21
CA VAL A 256 19.89 -3.40 9.65
C VAL A 256 19.26 -2.20 10.33
N ARG A 257 18.10 -2.39 10.98
CA ARG A 257 17.34 -1.39 11.74
C ARG A 257 18.30 -0.34 12.33
N ARG A 258 18.47 0.78 11.64
CA ARG A 258 18.93 2.02 12.27
C ARG A 258 17.64 2.71 12.66
N PRO A 259 17.07 2.44 13.86
CA PRO A 259 15.99 3.28 14.32
C PRO A 259 16.58 4.68 14.32
N GLN A 260 16.09 5.59 13.48
CA GLN A 260 16.40 7.00 13.58
C GLN A 260 16.31 7.32 15.07
N ARG A 261 17.46 7.62 15.67
CA ARG A 261 17.60 7.84 17.11
C ARG A 261 17.09 9.24 17.37
N ARG A 262 15.80 9.46 17.08
CA ARG A 262 15.06 10.65 17.49
C ARG A 262 15.03 10.58 19.01
N GLU A 263 15.96 11.30 19.61
CA GLU A 263 15.98 11.50 21.04
C GLU A 263 14.79 12.35 21.42
N LEU A 264 14.19 12.04 22.56
CA LEU A 264 13.13 12.87 23.12
C LEU A 264 13.76 14.09 23.78
N LEU A 265 13.03 15.20 23.78
CA LEU A 265 13.43 16.36 24.58
C LEU A 265 13.40 16.03 26.08
N ALA A 266 12.47 15.16 26.49
CA ALA A 266 12.42 14.63 27.84
C ALA A 266 13.43 13.48 28.02
N VAL A 267 14.37 13.67 28.94
CA VAL A 267 15.51 12.77 29.22
C VAL A 267 15.23 11.83 30.39
N SER A 268 14.10 12.00 31.08
CA SER A 268 13.72 11.17 32.23
C SER A 268 12.20 11.01 32.37
N PRO A 269 11.70 9.95 33.05
CA PRO A 269 10.29 9.79 33.35
C PRO A 269 9.71 10.94 34.19
N GLN A 270 10.53 11.58 35.02
CA GLN A 270 10.12 12.75 35.79
C GLN A 270 9.84 13.94 34.88
N GLU A 271 10.66 14.14 33.84
CA GLU A 271 10.42 15.17 32.83
C GLU A 271 9.15 14.87 32.03
N PHE A 272 8.86 13.60 31.73
CA PHE A 272 7.58 13.22 31.11
C PHE A 272 6.39 13.65 31.96
N ALA A 273 6.41 13.36 33.26
CA ALA A 273 5.35 13.75 34.18
C ALA A 273 5.23 15.29 34.26
N SER A 274 6.35 16.02 34.23
CA SER A 274 6.36 17.48 34.25
C SER A 274 5.77 18.12 32.99
N GLN A 275 6.07 17.57 31.80
CA GLN A 275 5.59 18.10 30.53
C GLN A 275 4.11 17.75 30.32
N LEU A 276 3.70 16.54 30.71
CA LEU A 276 2.30 16.10 30.70
C LEU A 276 1.45 16.74 31.82
N ALA A 277 2.05 17.35 32.84
CA ALA A 277 1.30 18.04 33.89
C ALA A 277 0.52 19.24 33.38
N LYS A 278 0.98 19.89 32.29
CA LYS A 278 0.31 21.05 31.68
C LYS A 278 -1.06 20.71 31.07
N PRO A 279 -1.21 19.62 30.28
CA PRO A 279 -2.52 19.19 29.77
C PRO A 279 -3.35 18.33 30.75
N LEU A 280 -2.73 17.43 31.54
CA LEU A 280 -3.46 16.42 32.33
C LEU A 280 -3.59 16.76 33.83
N GLY A 281 -2.83 17.75 34.30
CA GLY A 281 -2.65 18.05 35.72
C GLY A 281 -1.57 17.15 36.37
N ALA A 282 -0.83 17.70 37.34
CA ALA A 282 0.35 17.07 37.91
C ALA A 282 0.12 15.67 38.51
N LYS A 283 -1.00 15.48 39.23
CA LYS A 283 -1.32 14.17 39.85
C LYS A 283 -1.65 13.10 38.81
N THR A 284 -2.39 13.47 37.77
CA THR A 284 -2.79 12.56 36.69
C THR A 284 -1.60 12.18 35.83
N ALA A 285 -0.78 13.16 35.44
CA ALA A 285 0.43 12.93 34.66
C ALA A 285 1.41 12.00 35.38
N GLN A 286 1.64 12.21 36.68
CA GLN A 286 2.50 11.34 37.50
C GLN A 286 1.96 9.90 37.52
N LYS A 287 0.66 9.73 37.72
CA LYS A 287 0.01 8.41 37.79
C LYS A 287 0.09 7.66 36.47
N GLU A 288 -0.12 8.34 35.34
CA GLU A 288 -0.03 7.74 34.00
C GLU A 288 1.39 7.30 33.67
N VAL A 289 2.40 8.12 33.99
CA VAL A 289 3.81 7.76 33.80
C VAL A 289 4.19 6.57 34.69
N GLU A 290 3.79 6.58 35.96
CA GLU A 290 4.00 5.46 36.88
C GLU A 290 3.35 4.16 36.38
N GLN A 291 2.14 4.25 35.84
CA GLN A 291 1.44 3.10 35.28
C GLN A 291 2.15 2.57 34.03
N ALA A 292 2.57 3.46 33.13
CA ALA A 292 3.32 3.07 31.93
C ALA A 292 4.69 2.46 32.28
N LEU A 293 5.38 2.96 33.31
CA LEU A 293 6.63 2.36 33.81
C LEU A 293 6.40 0.94 34.35
N ARG A 294 5.34 0.74 35.15
CA ARG A 294 4.95 -0.58 35.67
C ARG A 294 4.63 -1.56 34.54
N ASP A 295 3.84 -1.13 33.56
CA ASP A 295 3.46 -1.94 32.41
C ASP A 295 4.69 -2.41 31.60
N LEU A 296 5.69 -1.53 31.48
CA LEU A 296 6.91 -1.80 30.72
C LEU A 296 8.01 -2.46 31.55
N HIS A 297 7.80 -2.65 32.86
CA HIS A 297 8.78 -3.13 33.83
C HIS A 297 10.07 -2.29 33.83
N LEU A 298 9.93 -0.97 33.73
CA LEU A 298 11.04 -0.02 33.71
C LEU A 298 11.23 0.65 35.07
N PRO A 299 12.47 0.96 35.48
CA PRO A 299 12.74 1.65 36.73
C PRO A 299 12.45 3.16 36.61
N PHE A 300 12.23 3.82 37.75
CA PHE A 300 11.89 5.24 37.82
C PHE A 300 13.02 6.19 37.40
N ASP A 301 14.26 5.72 37.39
CA ASP A 301 15.46 6.47 37.02
C ASP A 301 15.96 6.15 35.60
N GLU A 302 15.10 5.57 34.75
CA GLU A 302 15.46 5.19 33.40
C GLU A 302 15.87 6.40 32.55
N ARG A 303 17.01 6.28 31.86
CA ARG A 303 17.58 7.34 31.00
C ARG A 303 17.89 6.86 29.59
N ARG A 304 17.74 5.56 29.32
CA ARG A 304 18.06 5.00 28.01
C ARG A 304 17.06 5.55 26.97
N PRO A 305 17.54 6.17 25.86
CA PRO A 305 16.66 6.76 24.83
C PRO A 305 15.67 5.76 24.20
N TYR A 306 16.03 4.48 24.14
CA TYR A 306 15.12 3.43 23.66
C TYR A 306 13.97 3.15 24.64
N ALA A 307 14.26 3.10 25.94
CA ALA A 307 13.26 2.84 26.97
C ALA A 307 12.27 4.02 27.10
N LEU A 308 12.76 5.25 26.99
CA LEU A 308 11.92 6.47 27.01
C LEU A 308 10.98 6.55 25.79
N ARG A 309 11.41 6.07 24.61
CA ARG A 309 10.51 5.96 23.44
C ARG A 309 9.39 4.96 23.68
N ARG A 310 9.73 3.77 24.19
CA ARG A 310 8.71 2.77 24.58
C ARG A 310 7.74 3.31 25.64
N LEU A 311 8.25 4.12 26.57
CA LEU A 311 7.45 4.79 27.58
C LEU A 311 6.47 5.79 26.95
N ARG A 312 6.92 6.62 26.00
CA ARG A 312 6.08 7.53 25.22
C ARG A 312 4.96 6.80 24.47
N ASP A 313 5.30 5.75 23.74
CA ASP A 313 4.33 4.97 22.96
C ASP A 313 3.29 4.29 23.87
N ARG A 314 3.72 3.83 25.05
CA ARG A 314 2.80 3.25 26.05
C ARG A 314 1.87 4.30 26.65
N ILE A 315 2.37 5.50 26.94
CA ILE A 315 1.55 6.61 27.42
C ILE A 315 0.53 7.02 26.35
N GLU A 316 0.93 7.10 25.08
CA GLU A 316 0.03 7.37 23.96
C GLU A 316 -1.08 6.32 23.86
N ALA A 317 -0.74 5.04 24.00
CA ALA A 317 -1.73 3.95 24.00
C ALA A 317 -2.70 4.03 25.19
N ASN A 318 -2.20 4.33 26.40
CA ASN A 318 -3.02 4.48 27.60
C ASN A 318 -3.98 5.67 27.47
N LEU A 319 -3.48 6.83 27.02
CA LEU A 319 -4.30 8.02 26.78
C LEU A 319 -5.31 7.79 25.65
N SER A 320 -4.93 7.07 24.60
CA SER A 320 -5.83 6.72 23.49
C SER A 320 -7.05 5.93 23.98
N GLY A 321 -6.87 5.05 24.97
CA GLY A 321 -7.95 4.30 25.60
C GLY A 321 -8.93 5.16 26.40
N LEU A 322 -8.50 6.33 26.89
CA LEU A 322 -9.32 7.23 27.73
C LEU A 322 -9.98 8.35 26.93
N MET A 323 -9.27 8.92 25.95
CA MET A 323 -9.63 10.18 25.27
C MET A 323 -9.61 10.09 23.74
N GLY A 324 -9.33 8.91 23.19
CA GLY A 324 -9.35 8.63 21.75
C GLY A 324 -8.00 8.86 21.07
N PRO A 325 -7.70 8.14 19.97
CA PRO A 325 -6.37 8.13 19.35
C PRO A 325 -5.89 9.50 18.87
N SER A 326 -6.76 10.29 18.24
CA SER A 326 -6.42 11.60 17.69
C SER A 326 -6.00 12.60 18.78
N VAL A 327 -6.69 12.62 19.92
CA VAL A 327 -6.41 13.55 21.01
C VAL A 327 -5.13 13.13 21.75
N ALA A 328 -4.95 11.83 21.96
CA ALA A 328 -3.76 11.27 22.60
C ALA A 328 -2.48 11.51 21.77
N GLN A 329 -2.56 11.30 20.45
CA GLN A 329 -1.44 11.55 19.55
C GLN A 329 -1.03 13.03 19.56
N ASP A 330 -2.00 13.96 19.42
CA ASP A 330 -1.74 15.40 19.45
C ASP A 330 -1.12 15.87 20.78
N MET A 331 -1.58 15.32 21.91
CA MET A 331 -0.99 15.59 23.23
C MET A 331 0.44 15.08 23.33
N VAL A 332 0.71 13.85 22.92
CA VAL A 332 2.05 13.25 23.04
C VAL A 332 3.03 13.91 22.06
N GLU A 333 2.57 14.34 20.89
CA GLU A 333 3.38 15.07 19.92
C GLU A 333 3.72 16.49 20.41
N THR A 334 2.75 17.20 20.97
CA THR A 334 2.92 18.57 21.48
C THR A 334 3.73 18.63 22.77
N PHE A 335 3.46 17.73 23.72
CA PHE A 335 4.04 17.77 25.06
C PHE A 335 5.19 16.78 25.28
N LEU A 336 5.41 15.80 24.41
CA LEU A 336 6.59 14.93 24.44
C LEU A 336 7.27 14.88 23.06
N PRO A 337 7.73 16.04 22.54
CA PRO A 337 8.34 16.13 21.22
C PRO A 337 9.72 15.46 21.16
N TYR A 338 10.07 15.04 19.94
CA TYR A 338 11.45 14.65 19.62
C TYR A 338 12.33 15.89 19.48
N LYS A 339 13.63 15.77 19.81
CA LYS A 339 14.63 16.80 19.51
C LYS A 339 14.66 17.06 18.01
N SER A 340 14.41 18.30 17.61
CA SER A 340 14.63 18.77 16.24
C SER A 340 16.12 18.69 15.92
N GLY A 341 16.49 18.03 14.82
CA GLY A 341 17.90 17.84 14.44
C GLY A 341 18.57 19.18 14.17
N ASN A 342 19.42 19.63 15.10
CA ASN A 342 20.40 20.70 14.86
C ASN A 342 21.76 20.08 14.57
N GLU A 343 22.54 20.77 13.72
CA GLU A 343 23.79 20.41 13.02
C GLU A 343 24.92 19.70 13.82
N ASN A 344 24.79 19.51 15.13
CA ASN A 344 25.79 18.83 15.97
C ASN A 344 25.71 17.29 15.93
N TYR A 345 24.69 16.72 15.29
CA TYR A 345 24.48 15.26 15.26
C TYR A 345 25.57 14.50 14.47
N VAL A 346 26.21 15.18 13.51
CA VAL A 346 27.25 14.58 12.66
C VAL A 346 28.54 14.30 13.45
N THR A 347 28.85 15.08 14.48
CA THR A 347 30.13 14.97 15.20
C THR A 347 30.16 13.81 16.21
N GLU A 348 29.03 13.52 16.88
CA GLU A 348 28.95 12.37 17.80
C GLU A 348 28.96 11.03 17.06
N ASP A 349 28.37 10.96 15.85
CA ASP A 349 28.41 9.74 15.03
C ASP A 349 29.81 9.46 14.47
N ILE A 350 30.64 10.49 14.19
CA ILE A 350 32.03 10.29 13.74
C ILE A 350 32.87 9.64 14.85
N HIS A 351 32.82 10.17 16.07
CA HIS A 351 33.58 9.60 17.19
C HIS A 351 33.13 8.18 17.58
N PHE A 352 31.84 7.87 17.43
CA PHE A 352 31.32 6.52 17.72
C PHE A 352 31.59 5.52 16.59
N ILE A 353 31.63 5.97 15.33
CA ILE A 353 32.06 5.14 14.18
C ILE A 353 33.57 4.87 14.27
N GLU A 354 34.36 5.87 14.67
CA GLU A 354 35.80 5.74 14.90
C GLU A 354 36.09 4.72 16.03
N SER A 355 35.41 4.83 17.17
CA SER A 355 35.58 3.88 18.28
C SER A 355 35.13 2.46 17.91
N ARG A 356 34.13 2.32 17.03
CA ARG A 356 33.64 1.01 16.55
C ARG A 356 34.52 0.42 15.45
N LEU A 357 35.16 1.25 14.63
CA LEU A 357 36.17 0.81 13.65
C LEU A 357 37.47 0.39 14.34
N GLU A 358 37.85 1.05 15.44
CA GLU A 358 38.90 0.59 16.36
C GLU A 358 38.55 -0.77 16.97
N ASP A 359 37.33 -0.94 17.47
CA ASP A 359 36.86 -2.24 17.99
C ASP A 359 36.80 -3.32 16.89
N TYR A 360 36.52 -2.98 15.63
CA TYR A 360 36.49 -3.93 14.51
C TYR A 360 37.90 -4.34 14.05
N HIS A 361 38.91 -3.47 14.24
CA HIS A 361 40.32 -3.81 13.99
C HIS A 361 40.87 -4.87 14.96
N SER A 362 40.21 -5.07 16.11
CA SER A 362 40.59 -6.11 17.10
C SER A 362 40.32 -7.56 16.63
N ARG A 363 39.73 -7.76 15.45
CA ARG A 363 39.48 -9.09 14.85
C ARG A 363 40.39 -9.43 13.66
N LEU A 364 41.59 -8.87 13.58
CA LEU A 364 42.64 -9.48 12.77
C LEU A 364 43.16 -10.72 13.52
N THR A 365 42.67 -11.91 13.16
CA THR A 365 43.21 -13.17 13.68
C THR A 365 44.37 -13.64 12.81
N GLY A 366 45.48 -14.03 13.44
CA GLY A 366 46.65 -14.63 12.77
C GLY A 366 47.73 -13.61 12.36
N LEU A 367 48.47 -13.93 11.29
CA LEU A 367 49.69 -13.24 10.82
C LEU A 367 49.55 -11.71 10.65
N ALA A 368 48.35 -11.21 10.37
CA ALA A 368 48.08 -9.78 10.23
C ALA A 368 48.17 -9.01 11.56
N ALA A 369 47.81 -9.64 12.69
CA ALA A 369 47.97 -9.03 14.02
C ALA A 369 49.43 -9.02 14.50
N GLU A 370 50.22 -10.05 14.16
CA GLU A 370 51.65 -10.08 14.49
C GLU A 370 52.45 -9.05 13.68
N LEU A 371 52.12 -8.87 12.39
CA LEU A 371 52.76 -7.84 11.56
C LEU A 371 52.46 -6.42 12.06
N ASP A 372 51.23 -6.17 12.52
CA ASP A 372 50.80 -4.87 13.04
C ASP A 372 51.36 -4.60 14.46
N ALA A 373 51.63 -5.65 15.23
CA ALA A 373 52.37 -5.53 16.50
C ALA A 373 53.85 -5.20 16.26
N LEU A 374 54.49 -5.81 15.27
CA LEU A 374 55.88 -5.50 14.90
C LEU A 374 56.06 -4.08 14.36
N ARG A 375 55.07 -3.57 13.62
CA ARG A 375 55.05 -2.20 13.08
C ARG A 375 54.80 -1.12 14.15
N ARG A 376 54.35 -1.50 15.35
CA ARG A 376 54.14 -0.56 16.46
C ARG A 376 55.35 -0.41 17.39
N TYR A 377 56.35 -1.28 17.26
CA TYR A 377 57.58 -1.25 18.07
C TYR A 377 58.85 -0.83 17.29
N HIS A 378 58.70 -0.53 15.99
CA HIS A 378 59.70 0.10 15.12
C HIS A 378 59.04 1.27 14.41
#